data_AF-A0A380FI66-F1
#
_entry.id   AF-A0A380FI66-F1
#
_cell.length_a   1.000
_cell.length_b   1.000
_cell.length_c   1.000
_cell.angle_alpha   90.00
_cell.angle_beta   90.00
_cell.angle_gamma   90.00
#
_symmetry.space_group_name_H-M   'P 1'
#
loop_
_entity.id
_entity.type
_entity.pdbx_description
1 polymer ?
#
loop_
_entity_poly.entity_id
_entity_poly.type
_entity_poly.pdbx_seq_one_letter_code
_entity_poly.pdbx_strand_id
1 'polypeptide(L)'
;MYMFQHLLYETLGYSILETIGIGNQALIYAGNDNVLKEIYEKYHGISFLTKHFQKDSEKLIAVLDGKYTKEQRNEDIEKLET
;
A
#
# COMPACT_ATOMS: atom_id res chain seq x y z
N MET A 1 3.44 -7.60 10.66
CA MET A 1 3.24 -8.80 9.82
C MET A 1 3.12 -8.31 8.40
N TYR A 2 4.10 -8.59 7.53
CA TYR A 2 4.09 -8.11 6.14
C TYR A 2 3.48 -9.20 5.25
N MET A 3 2.46 -8.85 4.45
CA MET A 3 1.75 -9.77 3.58
C MET A 3 2.21 -9.56 2.13
N PHE A 4 2.86 -10.56 1.53
CA PHE A 4 3.18 -10.60 0.11
C PHE A 4 2.18 -11.53 -0.59
N GLN A 5 1.31 -11.00 -1.47
CA GLN A 5 0.39 -11.81 -2.28
C GLN A 5 0.64 -11.64 -3.79
N HIS A 6 0.63 -12.76 -4.52
CA HIS A 6 0.76 -12.84 -5.98
C HIS A 6 -0.65 -12.84 -6.60
N LEU A 7 -1.09 -11.72 -7.18
CA LEU A 7 -2.46 -11.53 -7.64
C LEU A 7 -2.79 -12.22 -8.97
N LEU A 8 -3.88 -12.98 -8.97
CA LEU A 8 -4.81 -13.02 -10.11
C LEU A 8 -6.29 -12.89 -9.68
N TYR A 9 -6.64 -13.08 -8.40
CA TYR A 9 -8.05 -13.17 -7.97
C TYR A 9 -8.36 -12.62 -6.55
N GLU A 10 -7.67 -11.60 -6.04
CA GLU A 10 -8.20 -10.78 -4.93
C GLU A 10 -8.85 -9.51 -5.52
N THR A 11 -10.14 -9.64 -5.83
CA THR A 11 -10.86 -8.86 -6.84
C THR A 11 -11.14 -7.40 -6.47
N LEU A 12 -10.80 -6.90 -5.28
CA LEU A 12 -11.13 -5.52 -4.86
C LEU A 12 -10.12 -4.87 -3.90
N GLY A 13 -9.00 -5.54 -3.57
CA GLY A 13 -7.98 -5.00 -2.67
C GLY A 13 -8.49 -4.64 -1.26
N TYR A 14 -9.55 -5.30 -0.77
CA TYR A 14 -10.05 -5.14 0.60
C TYR A 14 -8.99 -5.49 1.65
N SER A 15 -8.12 -6.47 1.38
CA SER A 15 -6.98 -6.81 2.22
C SER A 15 -5.99 -5.64 2.37
N ILE A 16 -5.86 -4.80 1.33
CA ILE A 16 -5.03 -3.59 1.34
C ILE A 16 -5.69 -2.53 2.22
N LEU A 17 -7.00 -2.34 2.08
CA LEU A 17 -7.78 -1.39 2.90
C LEU A 17 -7.84 -1.78 4.37
N GLU A 18 -7.99 -3.07 4.67
CA GLU A 18 -7.94 -3.59 6.04
C GLU A 18 -6.56 -3.34 6.65
N THR A 19 -5.49 -3.59 5.87
CA THR A 19 -4.10 -3.37 6.29
C THR A 19 -3.87 -1.92 6.73
N ILE A 20 -4.33 -0.93 5.95
CA ILE A 20 -4.22 0.48 6.34
C ILE A 20 -5.17 0.83 7.50
N GLY A 21 -6.37 0.25 7.54
CA GLY A 21 -7.37 0.45 8.60
C GLY A 21 -6.85 0.01 9.97
N ILE A 22 -6.08 -1.07 10.06
CA ILE A 22 -5.44 -1.54 11.30
C ILE A 22 -4.13 -0.80 11.63
N GLY A 23 -3.70 0.15 10.79
CA GLY A 23 -2.51 0.96 11.02
C GLY A 23 -1.21 0.39 10.43
N ASN A 24 -1.30 -0.58 9.52
CA ASN A 24 -0.14 -1.14 8.82
C ASN A 24 0.02 -0.50 7.43
N GLN A 25 1.23 -0.59 6.89
CA GLN A 25 1.50 -0.19 5.51
C GLN A 25 1.40 -1.39 4.57
N ALA A 26 1.01 -1.11 3.32
CA ALA A 26 0.96 -2.08 2.25
C ALA A 26 1.97 -1.72 1.14
N LEU A 27 2.72 -2.71 0.68
CA LEU A 27 3.62 -2.58 -0.46
C LEU A 27 3.10 -3.49 -1.58
N ILE A 28 2.62 -2.89 -2.66
CA ILE A 28 1.85 -3.59 -3.71
C ILE A 28 2.48 -3.41 -5.08
N TYR A 29 2.38 -4.44 -5.91
CA TYR A 29 2.72 -4.32 -7.32
C TYR A 29 1.47 -3.88 -8.10
N ALA A 30 1.54 -2.72 -8.77
CA ALA A 30 0.39 -2.09 -9.42
C ALA A 30 -0.17 -2.86 -10.64
N GLY A 31 0.47 -3.96 -11.05
CA GLY A 31 0.16 -4.62 -12.32
C GLY A 31 0.70 -3.83 -13.52
N ASN A 32 0.37 -4.30 -14.72
CA ASN A 32 0.77 -3.62 -15.97
C ASN A 32 -0.27 -2.59 -16.44
N ASP A 33 -1.46 -2.59 -15.85
CA ASP A 33 -2.63 -1.79 -16.22
C ASP A 33 -2.83 -0.55 -15.33
N ASN A 34 -1.99 -0.36 -14.30
CA ASN A 34 -2.03 0.76 -13.35
C ASN A 34 -3.36 0.96 -12.59
N VAL A 35 -4.34 0.07 -12.73
CA VAL A 35 -5.66 0.19 -12.10
C VAL A 35 -5.53 0.29 -10.59
N LEU A 36 -4.70 -0.56 -9.97
CA LEU A 36 -4.44 -0.51 -8.54
C LEU A 36 -3.72 0.79 -8.12
N LYS A 37 -2.89 1.34 -9.00
CA LYS A 37 -2.20 2.60 -8.71
C LYS A 37 -3.17 3.75 -8.59
N GLU A 38 -4.07 3.90 -9.55
CA GLU A 38 -5.07 4.99 -9.57
C GLU A 38 -6.02 4.92 -8.38
N ILE A 39 -6.40 3.71 -7.95
CA ILE A 39 -7.30 3.53 -6.79
C ILE A 39 -6.58 3.89 -5.48
N TYR A 40 -5.31 3.49 -5.34
CA TYR A 40 -4.64 3.46 -4.05
C TYR A 40 -3.54 4.52 -3.85
N GLU A 41 -3.13 5.26 -4.89
CA GLU A 41 -2.09 6.31 -4.77
C GLU A 41 -2.47 7.47 -3.84
N LYS A 42 -3.78 7.63 -3.58
CA LYS A 42 -4.30 8.64 -2.64
C LYS A 42 -4.02 8.31 -1.17
N TYR A 43 -3.63 7.08 -0.84
CA TYR A 43 -3.38 6.65 0.54
C TYR A 43 -1.89 6.72 0.89
N HIS A 44 -1.58 7.30 2.04
CA HIS A 44 -0.20 7.39 2.55
C HIS A 44 0.35 6.04 2.98
N GLY A 45 -0.52 5.15 3.46
CA GLY A 45 -0.16 3.79 3.88
C GLY A 45 0.21 2.85 2.74
N ILE A 46 0.13 3.28 1.48
CA ILE A 46 0.31 2.41 0.31
C ILE A 46 1.52 2.85 -0.52
N SER A 47 2.41 1.90 -0.79
CA SER A 47 3.58 2.08 -1.66
C SER A 47 3.57 1.07 -2.80
N PHE A 48 4.16 1.45 -3.94
CA PHE A 48 4.14 0.64 -5.15
C PHE A 48 5.52 0.10 -5.54
N LEU A 49 5.59 -1.20 -5.83
CA LEU A 49 6.75 -1.87 -6.39
C LEU A 49 6.85 -1.63 -7.91
N THR A 50 8.08 -1.59 -8.41
CA THR A 50 8.38 -1.22 -9.80
C THR A 50 9.15 -2.31 -10.57
N LYS A 51 9.23 -3.53 -10.04
CA LYS A 51 10.05 -4.65 -10.58
C LYS A 51 11.53 -4.30 -10.73
N HIS A 52 11.98 -3.26 -10.02
CA HIS A 52 13.36 -2.81 -10.02
C HIS A 52 13.96 -3.11 -8.65
N PHE A 53 14.74 -4.18 -8.56
CA PHE A 53 15.19 -4.75 -7.29
C PHE A 53 15.82 -3.72 -6.34
N GLN A 54 16.71 -2.86 -6.84
CA GLN A 54 17.34 -1.81 -6.04
C GLN A 54 16.33 -0.79 -5.52
N LYS A 55 15.51 -0.20 -6.42
CA LYS A 55 14.48 0.79 -6.05
C LYS A 55 13.44 0.21 -5.09
N ASP A 56 13.09 -1.06 -5.29
CA ASP A 56 12.10 -1.75 -4.47
C ASP A 56 12.69 -2.11 -3.09
N SER A 57 14.00 -2.39 -3.00
CA SER A 57 14.70 -2.58 -1.72
C SER A 57 14.80 -1.30 -0.90
N GLU A 58 15.05 -0.15 -1.54
CA GLU A 58 15.05 1.16 -0.87
C GLU A 58 13.67 1.50 -0.32
N LYS A 59 12.60 1.20 -1.07
CA LYS A 59 11.22 1.36 -0.61
C LYS A 59 10.88 0.45 0.55
N LEU A 60 11.32 -0.81 0.51
CA LEU A 60 11.14 -1.75 1.62
C LEU A 60 11.81 -1.23 2.90
N ILE A 61 13.05 -0.77 2.80
CA ILE A 61 13.77 -0.18 3.94
C ILE A 61 13.05 1.07 4.43
N ALA A 62 12.58 1.96 3.54
CA ALA A 62 11.82 3.15 3.95
C ALA A 62 10.51 2.81 4.70
N VAL A 63 9.78 1.79 4.24
CA VAL A 63 8.57 1.28 4.92
C VAL A 63 8.91 0.65 6.28
N LEU A 64 10.08 0.01 6.41
CA LEU A 64 10.55 -0.57 7.68
C LEU A 64 11.04 0.51 8.67
N ASP A 65 11.77 1.50 8.16
CA ASP A 65 12.45 2.53 8.96
C ASP A 65 11.50 3.66 9.40
N GLY A 66 10.36 3.86 8.73
CA GLY A 66 9.31 4.63 9.37
C GLY A 66 8.19 5.20 8.54
N LYS A 67 7.35 5.88 9.33
CA LYS A 67 6.45 6.97 8.96
C LYS A 67 5.21 6.57 8.17
N TYR A 68 4.49 5.59 8.68
CA TYR A 68 3.03 5.73 8.69
C TYR A 68 2.62 6.30 10.04
N THR A 69 2.50 7.62 10.11
CA THR A 69 2.17 8.31 11.35
C THR A 69 0.67 8.22 11.65
N LYS A 70 0.28 8.56 12.88
CA LYS A 70 -1.14 8.58 13.25
C LYS A 70 -1.93 9.60 12.44
N GLU A 71 -1.31 10.72 12.08
CA GLU A 71 -1.90 11.78 11.28
C GLU A 71 -2.19 11.27 9.87
N GLN A 72 -1.21 10.66 9.21
CA GLN A 72 -1.38 10.03 7.89
C GLN A 72 -2.43 8.92 7.90
N ARG A 73 -2.51 8.16 9.00
CA ARG A 73 -3.55 7.15 9.19
C ARG A 73 -4.94 7.77 9.30
N ASN A 74 -5.10 8.84 10.06
CA ASN A 74 -6.38 9.51 10.18
C ASN A 74 -6.83 10.08 8.83
N GLU A 75 -5.91 10.70 8.08
CA GLU A 75 -6.19 11.18 6.71
C GLU A 75 -6.61 10.05 5.77
N ASP A 76 -5.97 8.88 5.87
CA ASP A 76 -6.34 7.69 5.09
C ASP A 76 -7.71 7.13 5.49
N ILE A 77 -8.07 7.17 6.78
CA ILE A 77 -9.38 6.74 7.27
C ILE A 77 -10.49 7.70 6.82
N GLU A 78 -10.27 9.02 6.88
CA GLU A 78 -11.24 10.01 6.38
C GLU A 78 -11.55 9.80 4.87
N LYS A 79 -10.53 9.44 4.08
CA LYS A 79 -10.68 9.09 2.66
C LYS A 79 -11.42 7.76 2.41
N LEU A 80 -11.62 6.93 3.44
CA LEU A 80 -12.42 5.69 3.37
C LEU A 80 -13.90 5.93 3.72
N GLU A 81 -14.17 6.94 4.56
CA GLU A 81 -15.52 7.29 5.00
C GLU A 81 -16.25 8.25 4.05
N THR A 82 -15.54 8.82 3.06
CA THR A 82 -16.08 9.72 2.02
C THR A 82 -16.39 8.99 0.72
#